data_AF-A0A0C4UT60-F1
#
_entry.id   AF-A0A0C4UT60-F1
#
_cell.length_a   1.000
_cell.length_b   1.000
_cell.length_c   1.000
_cell.angle_alpha   90.00
_cell.angle_beta   90.00
_cell.angle_gamma   90.00
#
_symmetry.space_group_name_H-M   'P 1'
#
loop_
_entity.id
_entity.type
_entity.pdbx_description
1 polymer ?
#
loop_
_entity_poly.entity_id
_entity_poly.type
_entity_poly.pdbx_seq_one_letter_code
_entity_poly.pdbx_strand_id
1 'polypeptide(L)'
;RTYRLRISNVGLSTSLNFRIQGHKLKLVEAEGSHTIQNLYDSLDLHVGQSCTVLITTNQPPNEYYIVASTRFSRRVVAAVGLLRYSNSWQSASG
;
A
#
# COMPACT_ATOMS: atom_id res chain seq x y z
N ARG A 1 -2.30 -5.96 15.05
CA ARG A 1 -3.33 -6.79 14.35
C ARG A 1 -2.94 -6.95 12.88
N THR A 2 -3.38 -8.01 12.20
CA THR A 2 -3.11 -8.18 10.75
C THR A 2 -4.38 -7.92 9.95
N TYR A 3 -4.27 -7.13 8.89
CA TYR A 3 -5.37 -6.75 8.01
C TYR A 3 -5.07 -7.18 6.58
N ARG A 4 -6.10 -7.62 5.87
CA ARG A 4 -6.03 -7.99 4.44
C ARG A 4 -6.56 -6.85 3.60
N LEU A 5 -5.72 -6.32 2.70
CA LEU A 5 -6.08 -5.26 1.77
C LEU A 5 -6.08 -5.83 0.34
N ARG A 6 -7.15 -5.56 -0.40
CA ARG A 6 -7.22 -5.80 -1.84
C ARG A 6 -7.01 -4.47 -2.56
N ILE A 7 -5.96 -4.39 -3.35
CA ILE A 7 -5.54 -3.17 -4.06
C ILE A 7 -5.74 -3.44 -5.54
N SER A 8 -6.45 -2.55 -6.22
CA SER A 8 -6.74 -2.66 -7.65
C SER A 8 -6.43 -1.35 -8.35
N ASN A 9 -5.63 -1.39 -9.42
CA ASN A 9 -5.41 -0.23 -10.27
C ASN A 9 -6.51 -0.16 -11.34
N VAL A 10 -7.51 0.68 -11.09
CA VAL A 10 -8.65 0.95 -11.98
C VAL A 10 -8.42 2.18 -12.88
N GLY A 11 -7.18 2.65 -12.99
CA GLY A 11 -6.81 3.78 -13.85
C GLY A 11 -6.84 3.43 -15.34
N LEU A 12 -6.56 4.42 -16.20
CA LEU A 12 -6.60 4.25 -17.66
C LEU A 12 -5.24 3.95 -18.28
N SER A 13 -4.16 4.54 -17.77
CA SER A 13 -2.85 4.47 -18.45
C SER A 13 -1.63 4.49 -17.53
N THR A 14 -1.80 4.76 -16.22
CA THR A 14 -0.67 4.95 -15.30
C THR A 14 -0.50 3.78 -14.35
N SER A 15 0.74 3.34 -14.18
CA SER A 15 1.11 2.40 -13.13
C SER A 15 1.23 3.14 -11.80
N LEU A 16 0.91 2.47 -10.69
CA LEU A 16 0.93 3.07 -9.36
C LEU A 16 1.89 2.33 -8.45
N ASN A 17 2.75 3.06 -7.77
CA ASN A 17 3.49 2.58 -6.60
C ASN A 17 2.62 2.78 -5.36
N PHE A 18 2.30 1.71 -4.65
CA PHE A 18 1.59 1.71 -3.39
C PHE A 18 2.52 1.37 -2.23
N ARG A 19 2.48 2.18 -1.17
CA ARG A 19 3.25 1.95 0.06
C ARG A 19 2.54 2.50 1.29
N ILE A 20 2.93 1.98 2.46
CA ILE A 20 2.49 2.47 3.77
C ILE A 20 3.73 2.78 4.59
N GLN A 21 3.81 4.00 5.13
CA GLN A 21 4.95 4.47 5.91
C GLN A 21 5.25 3.51 7.08
N GLY A 22 6.48 3.00 7.14
CA GLY A 22 6.93 2.10 8.21
C GLY A 22 6.29 0.71 8.22
N HIS A 23 5.52 0.32 7.20
CA HIS A 23 4.84 -0.97 7.17
C HIS A 23 5.26 -1.81 5.97
N LYS A 24 5.56 -3.08 6.22
CA LYS A 24 5.80 -4.07 5.16
C LYS A 24 4.47 -4.64 4.66
N LEU A 25 4.42 -4.85 3.35
CA LEU A 25 3.31 -5.45 2.63
C LEU A 25 3.66 -6.91 2.34
N LYS A 26 2.91 -7.84 2.92
CA LYS A 26 3.05 -9.25 2.63
C LYS A 26 2.15 -9.62 1.45
N LEU A 27 2.72 -9.83 0.27
CA LEU A 27 1.96 -10.23 -0.93
C LEU A 27 1.47 -11.67 -0.78
N VAL A 28 0.17 -11.89 -0.87
CA VAL A 28 -0.44 -13.23 -0.73
C VAL A 28 -1.19 -13.67 -1.97
N GLU A 29 -1.64 -12.73 -2.79
CA GLU A 29 -2.33 -13.00 -4.04
C GLU A 29 -1.96 -11.92 -5.07
N ALA A 30 -1.69 -12.34 -6.29
CA ALA A 30 -1.58 -11.47 -7.45
C ALA A 30 -2.47 -12.02 -8.55
N GLU A 31 -3.36 -11.18 -9.09
CA GLU A 31 -4.22 -11.51 -10.23
C GLU A 31 -5.08 -12.77 -10.02
N GLY A 32 -5.49 -13.04 -8.78
CA GLY A 32 -6.30 -14.21 -8.43
C GLY A 32 -5.49 -15.51 -8.23
N SER A 33 -4.17 -15.45 -8.34
CA SER A 33 -3.27 -16.57 -8.05
C SER A 33 -2.54 -16.35 -6.73
N HIS A 34 -2.42 -17.42 -5.93
CA HIS A 34 -1.67 -17.40 -4.69
C HIS A 34 -0.18 -17.34 -5.00
N THR A 35 0.48 -16.26 -4.58
CA THR A 35 1.92 -16.08 -4.80
C THR A 35 2.71 -16.66 -3.63
N ILE A 36 4.00 -16.94 -3.87
CA ILE A 36 4.95 -17.13 -2.76
C ILE A 36 4.90 -15.87 -1.87
N GLN A 37 4.78 -16.10 -0.56
CA GLN A 37 4.51 -15.03 0.40
C GLN A 37 5.76 -14.20 0.68
N ASN A 38 5.97 -13.15 -0.12
CA ASN A 38 7.10 -12.24 0.01
C ASN A 38 6.70 -10.94 0.72
N LEU A 39 7.66 -10.33 1.42
CA LEU A 39 7.53 -9.04 2.07
C LEU A 39 8.14 -7.94 1.20
N TYR A 40 7.39 -6.87 0.99
CA TYR A 40 7.81 -5.71 0.20
C TYR A 40 7.55 -4.41 0.96
N ASP A 41 8.39 -3.40 0.78
CA ASP A 41 8.17 -2.06 1.34
C ASP A 41 7.24 -1.21 0.45
N SER A 42 7.16 -1.55 -0.85
CA SER A 42 6.21 -0.96 -1.79
C SER A 42 5.89 -1.94 -2.91
N LEU A 43 4.77 -1.74 -3.57
CA LEU A 43 4.33 -2.55 -4.71
C LEU A 43 3.99 -1.66 -5.89
N ASP A 44 4.44 -2.04 -7.08
CA ASP A 44 4.01 -1.40 -8.32
C ASP A 44 2.87 -2.21 -8.93
N LEU A 45 1.74 -1.55 -9.22
CA LEU A 45 0.58 -2.13 -9.88
C LEU A 45 0.36 -1.46 -11.24
N HIS A 46 0.36 -2.26 -12.31
CA HIS A 46 -0.04 -1.82 -13.63
C HIS A 46 -1.57 -1.75 -13.75
N VAL A 47 -2.04 -1.06 -14.80
CA VAL A 47 -3.47 -0.87 -15.06
C VAL A 47 -4.16 -2.22 -15.21
N GLY A 48 -5.32 -2.37 -14.57
CA GLY A 48 -6.11 -3.61 -14.58
C GLY A 48 -5.66 -4.66 -13.57
N GLN A 49 -4.46 -4.52 -12.99
CA GLN A 49 -3.96 -5.48 -12.00
C GLN A 49 -4.64 -5.30 -10.65
N SER A 50 -4.82 -6.43 -9.96
CA SER A 50 -5.26 -6.49 -8.58
C SER A 50 -4.36 -7.40 -7.78
N CYS A 51 -3.97 -6.99 -6.58
CA CYS A 51 -3.23 -7.82 -5.65
C CYS A 51 -3.84 -7.77 -4.25
N THR A 52 -3.66 -8.85 -3.49
CA THR A 52 -4.01 -8.90 -2.07
C THR A 52 -2.74 -8.92 -1.23
N VAL A 53 -2.68 -8.02 -0.27
CA VAL A 53 -1.58 -7.94 0.70
C VAL A 53 -2.10 -8.09 2.12
N LEU A 54 -1.27 -8.64 2.99
CA LEU A 54 -1.45 -8.58 4.43
C LEU A 54 -0.55 -7.48 4.99
N ILE A 55 -1.14 -6.62 5.82
CA ILE A 55 -0.42 -5.61 6.59
C ILE A 55 -0.50 -5.97 8.06
N THR A 56 0.61 -5.90 8.78
CA THR A 56 0.62 -6.07 10.23
C THR A 56 0.81 -4.71 10.86
N THR A 57 -0.13 -4.29 11.72
CA THR A 57 -0.03 -3.08 12.53
C THR A 57 0.86 -3.36 13.75
N ASN A 58 2.17 -3.35 13.54
CA ASN A 58 3.20 -3.65 14.53
C ASN A 58 4.10 -2.45 14.86
N GLN A 59 3.75 -1.25 14.38
CA GLN A 59 4.47 -0.03 14.69
C GLN A 59 3.93 0.62 15.97
N PRO A 60 4.64 1.60 16.56
CA PRO A 60 4.15 2.35 17.71
C PRO A 60 2.78 3.01 17.43
N PRO A 61 1.96 3.29 18.46
CA PRO A 61 0.67 3.97 18.28
C PRO A 61 0.82 5.35 17.64
N ASN A 62 0.55 5.45 16.34
CA ASN A 62 0.64 6.69 15.57
C ASN A 62 -0.28 6.63 14.34
N GLU A 63 -0.34 7.74 13.60
CA GLU A 63 -0.84 7.79 12.24
C GLU A 63 0.30 7.61 11.23
N TYR A 64 0.04 6.87 10.17
CA TYR A 64 1.02 6.56 9.12
C TYR A 64 0.47 6.92 7.76
N TYR A 65 1.30 7.52 6.90
CA TYR A 65 0.88 7.85 5.54
C TYR A 65 0.76 6.60 4.66
N ILE A 66 -0.37 6.49 3.97
CA ILE A 66 -0.57 5.58 2.83
C ILE A 66 -0.33 6.42 1.58
N VAL A 67 0.59 6.00 0.71
CA VAL A 67 0.95 6.77 -0.49
C VAL A 67 0.76 5.91 -1.72
N ALA A 68 -0.03 6.42 -2.67
CA ALA A 68 -0.15 5.89 -4.02
C ALA A 68 0.41 6.94 -4.98
N SER A 69 1.46 6.61 -5.73
CA SER A 69 2.12 7.56 -6.64
C SER A 69 2.28 6.99 -8.03
N THR A 70 2.08 7.81 -9.06
CA THR A 70 2.26 7.38 -10.45
C THR A 70 3.72 7.01 -10.71
N ARG A 71 3.95 5.89 -11.37
CA ARG A 71 5.25 5.44 -11.87
C ARG A 71 5.32 5.56 -13.39
N PHE A 72 6.54 5.60 -13.91
CA PHE A 72 6.84 5.57 -15.35
C PHE A 72 6.13 6.67 -16.17
N SER A 73 5.87 7.82 -15.56
CA SER A 73 5.27 8.98 -16.23
C SER A 73 6.15 10.22 -16.01
N ARG A 74 6.09 11.18 -16.96
CA ARG A 74 6.87 12.42 -16.88
C ARG A 74 6.49 13.28 -15.67
N ARG A 75 5.23 13.21 -15.25
CA ARG A 75 4.69 13.96 -14.11
C ARG A 75 4.30 12.98 -13.02
N VAL A 76 5.03 13.01 -11.90
CA VAL A 76 4.68 12.22 -10.72
C VAL A 76 3.54 12.91 -9.97
N VAL A 77 2.40 12.23 -9.88
CA VAL A 77 1.26 12.63 -9.05
C VAL A 77 1.13 11.62 -7.91
N ALA A 78 0.89 12.10 -6.70
CA ALA A 78 0.71 11.27 -5.52
C ALA A 78 -0.63 11.57 -4.85
N ALA A 79 -1.32 10.51 -4.42
CA ALA A 79 -2.45 10.57 -3.51
C ALA A 79 -2.00 10.04 -2.13
N VAL A 80 -2.47 10.69 -1.07
CA VAL A 80 -2.11 10.38 0.30
C VAL A 80 -3.37 10.03 1.08
N GLY A 81 -3.33 8.92 1.81
CA GLY A 81 -4.30 8.52 2.82
C GLY A 81 -3.63 8.35 4.18
N LEU A 82 -4.43 8.09 5.21
CA LEU A 82 -3.95 7.91 6.59
C LEU A 82 -4.35 6.53 7.13
N LEU A 83 -3.37 5.83 7.69
CA LEU A 83 -3.56 4.66 8.53
C LEU A 83 -3.46 5.10 9.99
N ARG A 84 -4.60 5.30 10.66
CA ARG A 84 -4.66 5.69 12.07
C ARG A 84 -4.79 4.46 12.98
N TYR A 85 -3.88 4.32 13.94
CA TYR A 85 -4.01 3.29 14.98
C TYR A 85 -5.08 3.72 15.99
N SER A 86 -5.89 2.78 16.48
CA SER A 86 -7.02 3.10 17.38
C SER A 86 -6.61 3.73 18.71
N ASN A 87 -5.36 3.54 19.12
CA ASN A 87 -4.76 4.10 20.34
C ASN A 87 -3.76 5.23 20.06
N SER A 88 -3.82 5.84 18.87
CA SER A 88 -3.00 7.01 18.52
C SER A 88 -3.63 8.30 19.04
N TRP A 89 -2.78 9.17 19.59
CA TRP A 89 -3.12 10.53 20.03
C TRP A 89 -2.29 11.58 19.31
N GLN A 90 -1.46 11.15 18.36
CA GLN A 90 -0.50 11.96 17.61
C GLN A 90 -0.86 11.90 16.13
N SER A 91 -0.69 13.03 15.44
CA SER A 91 -0.89 13.13 14.00
C SER A 91 0.31 12.57 13.24
N ALA A 92 0.06 12.16 11.99
CA ALA A 92 1.12 11.65 11.13
C ALA A 92 2.22 12.71 11.00
N SER A 93 3.47 12.27 11.15
CA SER A 93 4.66 13.09 10.94
C SER A 93 5.49 12.46 9.81
N GLY A 94 5.87 13.28 8.84
CA GLY A 94 6.57 12.84 7.64
C GLY A 94 6.95 14.02 6.76
#